data_AF-X1UVA5-F1
#
_entry.id   AF-X1UVA5-F1
#
_cell.length_a   1.000
_cell.length_b   1.000
_cell.length_c   1.000
_cell.angle_alpha   90.00
_cell.angle_beta   90.00
_cell.angle_gamma   90.00
#
_symmetry.space_group_name_H-M   'P 1'
#
loop_
_entity.id
_entity.type
_entity.pdbx_description
1 polymer ?
#
loop_
_entity_poly.entity_id
_entity_poly.type
_entity_poly.pdbx_seq_one_letter_code
_entity_poly.pdbx_strand_id
1 'polypeptide(L)'
;SPKGPPGLEEVNLLAHVLPRQIANAHTVFNVALTIAALPFTSVFAKLVNKLIPKEKEPEKITFRVKYLEEKYIHNPTLALNLAKQEVIRMGQNVQDMVSDIILPFFVKETTILDEIEMKEEKVNFLRDEIKRYLIKIIQQDILEARVQEAFQIIYTVNEFEQMADLISKNLIPKAK
;
A
#
# COMPACT_ATOMS: atom_id res chain seq x y z
N SER A 1 -45.04 4.37 55.63
CA SER A 1 -43.92 3.56 55.12
C SER A 1 -42.71 3.72 56.01
N PRO A 2 -42.18 2.64 56.61
CA PRO A 2 -41.05 2.76 57.52
C PRO A 2 -39.80 3.13 56.71
N LYS A 3 -39.09 4.16 57.16
CA LYS A 3 -37.76 4.52 56.63
C LYS A 3 -36.81 3.35 56.94
N GLY A 4 -36.07 2.87 55.95
CA GLY A 4 -35.06 1.81 56.14
C GLY A 4 -34.03 2.20 57.21
N PRO A 5 -33.32 1.21 57.80
CA PRO A 5 -32.41 1.47 58.91
C PRO A 5 -31.34 2.51 58.54
N PRO A 6 -31.02 3.47 59.43
CA PRO A 6 -30.05 4.51 59.15
C PRO A 6 -28.68 3.89 58.87
N GLY A 7 -28.10 4.20 57.71
CA GLY A 7 -26.78 3.71 57.28
C GLY A 7 -26.79 2.81 56.02
N LEU A 8 -27.92 2.22 55.61
CA LEU A 8 -27.96 1.43 54.36
C LEU A 8 -27.73 2.27 53.10
N GLU A 9 -28.18 3.52 53.12
CA GLU A 9 -27.99 4.47 52.01
C GLU A 9 -26.52 4.89 51.91
N GLU A 10 -25.85 5.12 53.04
CA GLU A 10 -24.41 5.44 53.10
C GLU A 10 -23.53 4.27 52.64
N VAL A 11 -23.84 3.03 53.06
CA VAL A 11 -23.11 1.83 52.63
C VAL A 11 -23.28 1.58 51.13
N ASN A 12 -24.47 1.82 50.58
CA ASN A 12 -24.72 1.67 49.15
C ASN A 12 -24.03 2.77 48.32
N LEU A 13 -23.98 4.00 48.85
CA LEU A 13 -23.20 5.10 48.26
C LEU A 13 -21.70 4.78 48.24
N LEU A 14 -21.15 4.28 49.35
CA LEU A 14 -19.74 3.86 49.41
C LEU A 14 -19.45 2.72 48.43
N ALA A 15 -20.34 1.73 48.31
CA ALA A 15 -20.20 0.61 47.38
C ALA A 15 -20.18 1.04 45.90
N HIS A 16 -20.85 2.15 45.54
CA HIS A 16 -20.84 2.69 44.18
C HIS A 16 -19.72 3.71 43.90
N VAL A 17 -19.18 4.35 44.93
CA VAL A 17 -18.15 5.39 44.81
C VAL A 17 -16.75 4.79 44.80
N LEU A 18 -16.49 3.79 45.67
CA LEU A 18 -15.15 3.21 45.83
C LEU A 18 -14.60 2.54 44.54
N PRO A 19 -15.37 1.69 43.82
CA PRO A 19 -14.90 1.08 42.57
C PRO A 19 -14.61 2.11 41.49
N ARG A 20 -15.39 3.20 41.45
CA ARG A 20 -15.21 4.30 40.49
C ARG A 20 -13.95 5.10 40.78
N GLN A 21 -13.66 5.36 42.05
CA GLN A 21 -12.41 6.02 42.46
C GLN A 21 -11.19 5.17 42.12
N ILE A 22 -11.26 3.86 42.35
CA ILE A 22 -10.20 2.91 41.98
C ILE A 22 -10.00 2.92 40.46
N ALA A 23 -11.06 2.80 39.67
CA ALA A 23 -10.98 2.85 38.19
C ALA A 23 -10.42 4.18 37.67
N ASN A 24 -10.81 5.30 38.28
CA ASN A 24 -10.30 6.63 37.92
C ASN A 24 -8.81 6.77 38.28
N ALA A 25 -8.38 6.28 39.45
CA ALA A 25 -6.98 6.29 39.85
C ALA A 25 -6.11 5.49 38.89
N HIS A 26 -6.56 4.30 38.48
CA HIS A 26 -5.88 3.50 37.47
C HIS A 26 -5.79 4.20 36.11
N THR A 27 -6.88 4.84 35.67
CA THR A 27 -6.89 5.58 34.41
C THR A 27 -5.91 6.75 34.44
N VAL A 28 -5.92 7.55 35.51
CA VAL A 28 -5.00 8.68 35.70
C VAL A 28 -3.55 8.20 35.75
N PHE A 29 -3.26 7.10 36.46
CA PHE A 29 -1.93 6.52 36.53
C PHE A 29 -1.43 6.09 35.14
N ASN A 30 -2.26 5.38 34.36
CA ASN A 30 -1.88 4.92 33.02
C ASN A 30 -1.68 6.08 32.04
N VAL A 31 -2.50 7.13 32.11
CA VAL A 31 -2.33 8.34 31.28
C VAL A 31 -1.05 9.07 31.64
N ALA A 32 -0.77 9.24 32.94
CA ALA A 32 0.46 9.87 33.41
C ALA A 32 1.70 9.07 32.97
N LEU A 33 1.66 7.75 33.11
CA LEU A 33 2.73 6.86 32.66
C LEU A 33 2.93 6.96 31.14
N THR A 34 1.86 7.02 30.37
CA THR A 34 1.91 7.17 28.91
C THR A 34 2.58 8.50 28.53
N ILE A 35 2.17 9.61 29.13
CA ILE A 35 2.77 10.93 28.88
C ILE A 35 4.26 10.94 29.26
N ALA A 36 4.62 10.30 30.38
CA ALA A 36 6.00 10.16 30.80
C ALA A 36 6.83 9.28 29.84
N ALA A 37 6.22 8.24 29.25
CA ALA A 37 6.86 7.33 28.32
C ALA A 37 7.03 7.89 26.89
N LEU A 38 6.13 8.77 26.44
CA LEU A 38 6.15 9.38 25.11
C LEU A 38 7.52 9.95 24.68
N PRO A 39 8.25 10.76 25.47
CA PRO A 39 9.56 11.28 25.05
C PRO A 39 10.61 10.18 24.82
N PHE A 40 10.49 9.03 25.50
CA PHE A 40 11.43 7.90 25.36
C PHE A 40 11.16 7.04 24.12
N THR A 41 10.01 7.17 23.47
CA THR A 41 9.69 6.41 22.24
C THR A 41 10.70 6.67 21.12
N SER A 42 11.18 7.90 20.98
CA SER A 42 12.19 8.28 20.00
C SER A 42 13.56 7.62 20.25
N VAL A 43 13.92 7.45 21.52
CA VAL A 43 15.15 6.77 21.95
C VAL A 43 15.03 5.28 21.68
N PHE A 44 13.89 4.68 22.00
CA PHE A 44 13.60 3.28 21.72
C PHE A 44 13.64 2.99 20.21
N ALA A 45 13.03 3.84 19.38
CA ALA A 45 13.08 3.70 17.92
C ALA A 45 14.52 3.74 17.38
N LYS A 46 15.36 4.64 17.90
CA LYS A 46 16.78 4.72 17.52
C LYS A 46 17.56 3.46 17.95
N LEU A 47 17.25 2.92 19.12
CA LEU A 47 17.88 1.70 19.62
C LEU A 47 17.51 0.48 18.77
N VAL A 48 16.23 0.33 18.43
CA VAL A 48 15.73 -0.72 17.52
C VAL A 48 16.41 -0.61 16.16
N ASN A 49 16.46 0.58 15.56
CA ASN A 49 17.13 0.83 14.28
C ASN A 49 18.65 0.59 14.31
N LYS A 50 19.27 0.60 15.48
CA LYS A 50 20.70 0.32 15.66
C LYS A 50 20.97 -1.18 15.87
N LEU A 51 20.06 -1.88 16.53
CA LEU A 51 20.18 -3.31 16.84
C LEU A 51 19.80 -4.20 15.65
N ILE A 52 18.86 -3.74 14.81
CA ILE A 52 18.48 -4.44 13.59
C ILE A 52 19.51 -4.12 12.50
N PRO A 53 20.22 -5.11 11.94
CA PRO A 53 21.12 -4.90 10.82
C PRO A 53 20.33 -4.27 9.66
N LYS A 54 20.81 -3.14 9.13
CA LYS A 54 20.31 -2.66 7.85
C LYS A 54 20.78 -3.65 6.79
N GLU A 55 19.86 -4.41 6.21
CA GLU A 55 20.13 -5.04 4.92
C GLU A 55 20.61 -3.93 3.98
N LYS A 56 21.70 -4.18 3.25
CA LYS A 56 22.09 -3.29 2.16
C LYS A 56 20.86 -3.24 1.25
N GLU A 57 20.14 -2.12 1.23
CA GLU A 57 19.13 -1.94 0.21
C GLU A 57 19.86 -2.21 -1.12
N PRO A 58 19.45 -3.23 -1.91
CA PRO A 58 19.97 -3.36 -3.26
C PRO A 58 19.81 -1.98 -3.92
N GLU A 59 20.79 -1.58 -4.73
CA GLU A 59 20.75 -0.32 -5.49
C GLU A 59 19.31 -0.07 -5.92
N LYS A 60 18.63 0.92 -5.30
CA LYS A 60 17.19 1.09 -5.48
C LYS A 60 16.94 1.22 -6.97
N ILE A 61 16.39 0.19 -7.58
CA ILE A 61 16.07 0.17 -9.00
C ILE A 61 15.01 1.25 -9.17
N THR A 62 15.44 2.44 -9.62
CA THR A 62 14.50 3.54 -9.81
C THR A 62 13.73 3.30 -11.09
N PHE A 63 12.51 2.77 -10.97
CA PHE A 63 11.59 2.73 -12.09
C PHE A 63 11.19 4.15 -12.50
N ARG A 64 11.01 4.35 -13.80
CA ARG A 64 10.60 5.63 -14.38
C ARG A 64 9.62 5.39 -15.52
N VAL A 65 8.67 6.31 -15.66
CA VAL A 65 7.81 6.42 -16.83
C VAL A 65 8.60 6.93 -18.02
N LYS A 66 8.19 6.60 -19.24
CA LYS A 66 8.85 7.06 -20.47
C LYS A 66 8.03 8.10 -21.22
N TYR A 67 6.70 7.93 -21.25
CA TYR A 67 5.81 8.73 -22.08
C TYR A 67 4.90 9.66 -21.28
N LEU A 68 4.67 9.39 -19.99
CA LEU A 68 3.78 10.21 -19.18
C LEU A 68 4.42 11.57 -18.91
N GLU A 69 3.88 12.61 -19.54
CA GLU A 69 4.37 13.98 -19.45
C GLU A 69 3.27 14.93 -18.96
N GLU A 70 3.48 15.56 -17.80
CA GLU A 70 2.46 16.41 -17.16
C GLU A 70 2.11 17.65 -17.97
N LYS A 71 3.06 18.19 -18.72
CA LYS A 71 2.87 19.40 -19.53
C LYS A 71 1.79 19.25 -20.62
N TYR A 72 1.43 18.01 -20.97
CA TYR A 72 0.41 17.72 -21.98
C TYR A 72 -0.98 17.40 -21.40
N ILE A 73 -1.18 17.45 -20.07
CA ILE A 73 -2.48 17.14 -19.43
C ILE A 73 -3.63 18.02 -19.97
N HIS A 74 -3.34 19.27 -20.32
CA HIS A 74 -4.32 20.20 -20.92
C HIS A 74 -4.67 19.89 -22.38
N ASN A 75 -4.02 18.90 -23.00
CA ASN A 75 -4.40 18.32 -24.29
C ASN A 75 -4.82 16.86 -24.08
N PRO A 76 -6.09 16.59 -23.73
CA PRO A 76 -6.56 15.26 -23.35
C PRO A 76 -6.31 14.20 -24.42
N THR A 77 -6.43 14.55 -25.70
CA THR A 77 -6.22 13.59 -26.80
C THR A 77 -4.75 13.17 -26.88
N LEU A 78 -3.82 14.11 -26.76
CA LEU A 78 -2.39 13.79 -26.74
C LEU A 78 -2.02 13.03 -25.46
N ALA A 79 -2.50 13.48 -24.30
CA ALA A 79 -2.23 12.85 -23.02
C ALA A 79 -2.72 11.39 -22.98
N LEU A 80 -3.93 11.10 -23.48
CA LEU A 80 -4.44 9.72 -23.56
C LEU A 80 -3.59 8.85 -24.49
N ASN A 81 -3.09 9.38 -25.61
CA ASN A 81 -2.18 8.65 -26.48
C ASN A 81 -0.84 8.34 -25.80
N LEU A 82 -0.28 9.28 -25.03
CA LEU A 82 0.93 9.05 -24.23
C LEU A 82 0.70 7.98 -23.16
N ALA A 83 -0.46 7.99 -22.50
CA ALA A 83 -0.85 6.95 -21.55
C ALA A 83 -0.90 5.57 -22.23
N LYS A 84 -1.49 5.47 -23.44
CA LYS A 84 -1.50 4.22 -24.22
C LYS A 84 -0.10 3.73 -24.57
N GLN A 85 0.84 4.62 -24.92
CA GLN A 85 2.23 4.23 -25.17
C GLN A 85 2.89 3.63 -23.92
N GLU A 86 2.60 4.19 -22.74
CA GLU A 86 3.08 3.64 -21.47
C GLU A 86 2.44 2.29 -21.15
N VAL A 87 1.16 2.10 -21.47
CA VAL A 87 0.43 0.83 -21.31
C VAL A 87 1.00 -0.25 -22.23
N ILE A 88 1.33 0.08 -23.47
CA ILE A 88 2.00 -0.85 -24.40
C ILE A 88 3.34 -1.30 -23.81
N ARG A 89 4.10 -0.37 -23.22
CA ARG A 89 5.36 -0.69 -22.55
C ARG A 89 5.14 -1.59 -21.33
N MET A 90 4.12 -1.33 -20.52
CA MET A 90 3.74 -2.19 -19.41
C MET A 90 3.40 -3.61 -19.91
N GLY A 91 2.61 -3.73 -20.98
CA GLY A 91 2.25 -5.00 -21.60
C GLY A 91 3.44 -5.81 -22.11
N GLN A 92 4.47 -5.16 -22.65
CA GLN A 92 5.73 -5.83 -23.03
C GLN A 92 6.43 -6.47 -21.82
N ASN A 93 6.47 -5.79 -20.66
CA ASN A 93 7.05 -6.38 -19.46
C ASN A 93 6.26 -7.62 -19.01
N VAL A 94 4.93 -7.58 -19.06
CA VAL A 94 4.09 -8.74 -18.74
C VAL A 94 4.30 -9.89 -19.74
N GLN A 95 4.42 -9.59 -21.02
CA GLN A 95 4.71 -10.60 -22.05
C GLN A 95 6.05 -11.29 -21.81
N ASP A 96 7.07 -10.52 -21.43
CA ASP A 96 8.37 -11.07 -21.07
C ASP A 96 8.24 -11.96 -19.83
N MET A 97 7.52 -11.53 -18.78
CA MET A 97 7.28 -12.35 -17.59
C MET A 97 6.60 -13.69 -17.92
N VAL A 98 5.62 -13.70 -18.83
CA VAL A 98 4.94 -14.93 -19.29
C VAL A 98 5.91 -15.85 -20.03
N SER A 99 6.82 -15.29 -20.84
CA SER A 99 7.78 -16.07 -21.60
C SER A 99 8.86 -16.66 -20.69
N ASP A 100 9.33 -15.86 -19.74
CA ASP A 100 10.42 -16.19 -18.82
C ASP A 100 10.01 -17.24 -17.79
N ILE A 101 8.79 -17.15 -17.23
CA ILE A 101 8.33 -18.06 -16.18
C ILE A 101 8.21 -19.52 -16.65
N ILE A 102 8.19 -19.75 -17.97
CA ILE A 102 8.18 -21.11 -18.54
C ILE A 102 9.54 -21.79 -18.33
N LEU A 103 10.65 -21.05 -18.43
CA LEU A 103 12.01 -21.61 -18.46
C LEU A 103 12.36 -22.45 -17.21
N PRO A 104 12.11 -22.00 -15.97
CA PRO A 104 12.43 -22.79 -14.77
C PRO A 104 11.80 -24.18 -14.74
N PHE A 105 10.60 -24.35 -15.33
CA PHE A 105 9.91 -25.65 -15.36
C PHE A 105 10.56 -26.67 -16.30
N PHE A 106 11.28 -26.22 -17.32
CA PHE A 106 11.89 -27.11 -18.33
C PHE A 106 13.40 -27.27 -18.14
N VAL A 107 14.12 -26.18 -17.85
CA VAL A 107 15.59 -26.18 -17.80
C VAL A 107 16.16 -26.00 -16.38
N LYS A 108 15.29 -25.89 -15.35
CA LYS A 108 15.68 -25.66 -13.94
C LYS A 108 16.58 -24.44 -13.73
N GLU A 109 16.45 -23.44 -14.59
CA GLU A 109 17.16 -22.18 -14.49
C GLU A 109 16.39 -21.25 -13.56
N THR A 110 16.83 -21.12 -12.31
CA THR A 110 16.15 -20.33 -11.27
C THR A 110 16.61 -18.88 -11.21
N THR A 111 17.69 -18.52 -11.90
CA THR A 111 18.22 -17.15 -11.97
C THR A 111 17.25 -16.16 -12.61
N ILE A 112 16.40 -16.64 -13.51
CA ILE A 112 15.38 -15.82 -14.17
C ILE A 112 14.24 -15.41 -13.22
N LEU A 113 14.05 -16.12 -12.10
CA LEU A 113 12.96 -15.83 -11.15
C LEU A 113 13.11 -14.45 -10.51
N ASP A 114 14.34 -14.05 -10.17
CA ASP A 114 14.62 -12.72 -9.60
C ASP A 114 14.31 -11.61 -10.62
N GLU A 115 14.56 -11.85 -11.91
CA GLU A 115 14.20 -10.90 -12.97
C GLU A 115 12.68 -10.76 -13.13
N ILE A 116 11.93 -11.87 -12.98
CA ILE A 116 10.47 -11.85 -13.02
C ILE A 116 9.91 -11.09 -11.82
N GLU A 117 10.45 -11.28 -10.61
CA GLU A 117 10.07 -10.51 -9.42
C GLU A 117 10.33 -9.00 -9.64
N MET A 118 11.49 -8.63 -10.18
CA MET A 118 11.79 -7.23 -10.54
C MET A 118 10.83 -6.65 -11.59
N LYS A 119 10.42 -7.45 -12.59
CA LYS A 119 9.43 -7.03 -13.60
C LYS A 119 8.04 -6.82 -12.98
N GLU A 120 7.64 -7.63 -12.01
CA GLU A 120 6.39 -7.43 -11.25
C GLU A 120 6.38 -6.07 -10.55
N GLU A 121 7.47 -5.73 -9.85
CA GLU A 121 7.56 -4.44 -9.14
C GLU A 121 7.46 -3.26 -10.12
N LYS A 122 8.08 -3.41 -11.30
CA LYS A 122 8.00 -2.43 -12.37
C LYS A 122 6.57 -2.30 -12.92
N VAL A 123 5.86 -3.40 -13.12
CA VAL A 123 4.46 -3.42 -13.58
C VAL A 123 3.57 -2.69 -12.56
N ASN A 124 3.76 -2.96 -11.26
CA ASN A 124 3.09 -2.26 -10.17
C ASN A 124 3.36 -0.74 -10.18
N PHE A 125 4.62 -0.35 -10.36
CA PHE A 125 5.00 1.05 -10.48
C PHE A 125 4.31 1.74 -11.66
N LEU A 126 4.30 1.10 -12.85
CA LEU A 126 3.67 1.65 -14.04
C LEU A 126 2.15 1.76 -13.90
N ARG A 127 1.51 0.75 -13.31
CA ARG A 127 0.07 0.77 -13.00
C ARG A 127 -0.30 2.05 -12.24
N ASP A 128 0.45 2.35 -11.19
CA ASP A 128 0.15 3.46 -10.30
C ASP A 128 0.41 4.81 -10.96
N GLU A 129 1.50 4.94 -11.72
CA GLU A 129 1.80 6.15 -12.49
C GLU A 129 0.79 6.42 -13.60
N ILE A 130 0.41 5.39 -14.36
CA ILE A 130 -0.60 5.52 -15.42
C ILE A 130 -1.95 5.92 -14.82
N LYS A 131 -2.39 5.28 -13.73
CA LYS A 131 -3.65 5.65 -13.04
C LYS A 131 -3.61 7.10 -12.56
N ARG A 132 -2.53 7.52 -11.89
CA ARG A 132 -2.36 8.90 -11.43
C ARG A 132 -2.48 9.88 -12.59
N TYR A 133 -1.81 9.59 -13.71
CA TYR A 133 -1.85 10.43 -14.90
C TYR A 133 -3.25 10.53 -15.50
N LEU A 134 -3.96 9.40 -15.63
CA LEU A 134 -5.33 9.37 -16.16
C LEU A 134 -6.33 10.12 -15.26
N ILE A 135 -6.20 10.02 -13.94
CA ILE A 135 -7.03 10.80 -13.00
C ILE A 135 -6.85 12.30 -13.24
N LYS A 136 -5.61 12.78 -13.43
CA LYS A 136 -5.35 14.20 -13.73
C LYS A 136 -5.98 14.65 -15.05
N ILE A 137 -6.04 13.78 -16.05
CA ILE A 137 -6.72 14.05 -17.34
C ILE A 137 -8.23 14.13 -17.14
N ILE A 138 -8.82 13.18 -16.42
CA ILE A 138 -10.28 13.12 -16.15
C ILE A 138 -10.77 14.35 -15.38
N GLN A 139 -9.91 14.92 -14.53
CA GLN A 139 -10.21 16.15 -13.78
C GLN A 139 -10.22 17.42 -14.65
N GLN A 140 -9.72 17.36 -15.89
CA GLN A 140 -9.88 18.46 -16.84
C GLN A 140 -11.32 18.45 -17.39
N ASP A 141 -11.80 19.60 -17.87
CA ASP A 141 -13.10 19.69 -18.55
C ASP A 141 -13.02 18.96 -19.91
N ILE A 142 -13.31 17.65 -19.90
CA ILE A 142 -13.16 16.76 -21.04
C ILE A 142 -14.50 16.15 -21.47
N LEU A 143 -14.61 15.84 -22.76
CA LEU A 143 -15.77 15.16 -23.35
C LEU A 143 -15.95 13.76 -22.74
N GLU A 144 -17.21 13.33 -22.58
CA GLU A 144 -17.59 12.02 -22.01
C GLU A 144 -16.89 10.84 -22.72
N ALA A 145 -16.75 10.88 -24.04
CA ALA A 145 -16.04 9.86 -24.80
C ALA A 145 -14.57 9.68 -24.36
N ARG A 146 -13.91 10.76 -23.93
CA ARG A 146 -12.52 10.74 -23.45
C ARG A 146 -12.42 10.23 -22.02
N VAL A 147 -13.44 10.48 -21.20
CA VAL A 147 -13.58 9.86 -19.88
C VAL A 147 -13.70 8.33 -20.01
N GLN A 148 -14.57 7.86 -20.92
CA GLN A 148 -14.73 6.43 -21.19
C GLN A 148 -13.43 5.79 -21.68
N GLU A 149 -12.71 6.45 -22.58
CA GLU A 149 -11.39 6.01 -23.05
C GLU A 149 -10.38 5.89 -21.90
N ALA A 150 -10.33 6.87 -20.98
CA ALA A 150 -9.48 6.80 -19.81
C ALA A 150 -9.81 5.60 -18.90
N PHE A 151 -11.09 5.33 -18.67
CA PHE A 151 -11.53 4.17 -17.90
C PHE A 151 -11.17 2.83 -18.56
N GLN A 152 -11.27 2.73 -19.89
CA GLN A 152 -10.81 1.55 -20.62
C GLN A 152 -9.31 1.32 -20.41
N ILE A 153 -8.50 2.37 -20.45
CA ILE A 153 -7.06 2.27 -20.18
C ILE A 153 -6.81 1.80 -18.74
N ILE A 154 -7.51 2.36 -17.74
CA ILE A 154 -7.39 1.92 -16.33
C ILE A 154 -7.73 0.43 -16.20
N TYR A 155 -8.78 -0.03 -16.88
CA TYR A 155 -9.17 -1.44 -16.88
C TYR A 155 -8.05 -2.32 -17.46
N THR A 156 -7.53 -2.01 -18.65
CA THR A 156 -6.41 -2.76 -19.25
C THR A 156 -5.17 -2.80 -18.36
N VAL A 157 -4.85 -1.69 -17.71
CA VAL A 157 -3.72 -1.60 -16.76
C VAL A 157 -3.92 -2.53 -15.56
N ASN A 158 -5.14 -2.65 -15.03
CA ASN A 158 -5.45 -3.60 -13.96
C ASN A 158 -5.34 -5.05 -14.45
N GLU A 159 -5.78 -5.37 -15.66
CA GLU A 159 -5.65 -6.73 -16.21
C GLU A 159 -4.17 -7.14 -16.34
N PHE A 160 -3.30 -6.24 -16.82
CA PHE A 160 -1.87 -6.51 -16.89
C PHE A 160 -1.22 -6.71 -15.52
N GLU A 161 -1.59 -5.92 -14.53
CA GLU A 161 -1.08 -6.14 -13.17
C GLU A 161 -1.58 -7.46 -12.58
N GLN A 162 -2.85 -7.80 -12.75
CA GLN A 162 -3.38 -9.10 -12.30
C GLN A 162 -2.64 -10.27 -12.96
N MET A 163 -2.30 -10.18 -14.24
CA MET A 163 -1.48 -11.20 -14.92
C MET A 163 -0.08 -11.31 -14.30
N ALA A 164 0.60 -10.19 -14.06
CA ALA A 164 1.92 -10.17 -13.41
C ALA A 164 1.86 -10.77 -12.00
N ASP A 165 0.81 -10.43 -11.24
CA ASP A 165 0.53 -10.95 -9.91
C ASP A 165 0.32 -12.47 -9.91
N LEU A 166 -0.43 -12.99 -10.89
CA LEU A 166 -0.63 -14.42 -11.04
C LEU A 166 0.69 -15.15 -11.28
N ILE A 167 1.55 -14.61 -12.15
CA ILE A 167 2.88 -15.15 -12.43
C ILE A 167 3.72 -15.16 -11.15
N SER A 168 3.85 -14.02 -10.48
CA SER A 168 4.70 -13.86 -9.31
C SER A 168 4.20 -14.70 -8.11
N LYS A 169 2.92 -14.61 -7.77
CA LYS A 169 2.37 -15.23 -6.55
C LYS A 169 2.03 -16.71 -6.70
N ASN A 170 1.75 -17.20 -7.92
CA ASN A 170 1.31 -18.58 -8.13
C ASN A 170 2.33 -19.45 -8.87
N LEU A 171 3.04 -18.90 -9.86
CA LEU A 171 3.93 -19.69 -10.71
C LEU A 171 5.36 -19.73 -10.15
N ILE A 172 5.92 -18.61 -9.68
CA ILE A 172 7.27 -18.58 -9.08
C ILE A 172 7.40 -19.59 -7.93
N PRO A 173 6.46 -19.70 -6.96
CA PRO A 173 6.59 -20.69 -5.87
C PRO A 173 6.55 -22.14 -6.33
N LYS A 174 5.98 -22.42 -7.51
CA LYS A 174 5.91 -23.76 -8.11
C LYS A 174 7.13 -24.07 -8.99
N ALA A 175 7.84 -23.03 -9.41
CA ALA A 175 9.02 -23.09 -10.26
C ALA A 175 10.33 -23.28 -9.46
N LYS A 176 10.32 -22.93 -8.17
CA LYS A 176 11.40 -23.20 -7.20
C LYS A 176 11.44 -24.68 -6.81
#